data_AF-A0A6P3AJM0-F1
#
_entry.id   AF-A0A6P3AJM0-F1
#
_cell.length_a   1.000
_cell.length_b   1.000
_cell.length_c   1.000
_cell.angle_alpha   90.00
_cell.angle_beta   90.00
_cell.angle_gamma   90.00
#
_symmetry.space_group_name_H-M   'P 1'
#
loop_
_entity.id
_entity.type
_entity.pdbx_description
1 polymer ?
#
loop_
_entity_poly.entity_id
_entity_poly.type
_entity_poly.pdbx_seq_one_letter_code
_entity_poly.pdbx_strand_id
1 'polypeptide(L)'
;MGGAMRLSRLVSRVLAGCLLVVAVTACGKSEPTYSGISVIGRNYLPYNMSGFTIADTFGNTASGGGDDPPGAGGGSVKCCYKLKGTEFVVKWNYYDVDQWHKGNKQMFHAETKVSMPQSQVPDDEGARILEVHFFPDRHVEFQFPGEMLDDARLPIVDVVKWMKQYQAQLDKRYDEREDQQFRRIARVVASAWLKYRLTDRSDLEQYTYINLLLNSRFDTYPEAQHVLQTAAGKPGTFAKWAQSLPNNVRSELTSGKFKPVAVPTIADGLLPQPRVEEKPHG
;
A
#
# COMPACT_ATOMS: atom_id res chain seq x y z
N MET A 1 1.18 95.44 -17.48
CA MET A 1 1.71 95.32 -18.86
C MET A 1 2.07 93.84 -19.05
N GLY A 2 1.48 93.01 -19.90
CA GLY A 2 0.55 93.18 -21.01
C GLY A 2 0.90 92.13 -22.06
N GLY A 3 0.01 91.15 -22.28
CA GLY A 3 0.02 90.20 -23.42
C GLY A 3 1.07 89.07 -23.37
N ALA A 4 0.90 87.92 -24.00
CA ALA A 4 -0.19 87.38 -24.79
C ALA A 4 -0.03 85.86 -24.90
N MET A 5 -1.18 85.17 -24.94
CA MET A 5 -1.37 83.75 -25.18
C MET A 5 -1.00 83.36 -26.63
N ARG A 6 -0.48 82.15 -26.85
CA ARG A 6 -0.83 81.31 -28.03
C ARG A 6 -0.38 79.86 -27.86
N LEU A 7 -1.37 78.98 -27.68
CA LEU A 7 -1.31 77.55 -28.03
C LEU A 7 -1.13 77.39 -29.54
N SER A 8 -0.43 76.35 -29.99
CA SER A 8 -1.01 75.32 -30.88
C SER A 8 0.05 74.33 -31.42
N ARG A 9 -0.16 73.06 -31.02
CA ARG A 9 -0.09 71.81 -31.82
C ARG A 9 1.26 71.24 -32.33
N LEU A 10 1.39 69.93 -32.03
CA LEU A 10 1.49 68.79 -32.96
C LEU A 10 2.79 67.94 -32.92
N VAL A 11 2.54 66.63 -32.68
CA VAL A 11 3.30 65.41 -33.08
C VAL A 11 4.50 64.92 -32.24
N SER A 12 4.17 64.01 -31.31
CA SER A 12 4.61 62.59 -31.27
C SER A 12 6.03 62.24 -31.74
N ARG A 13 6.90 61.82 -30.81
CA ARG A 13 7.58 60.49 -30.71
C ARG A 13 8.76 60.53 -29.72
N VAL A 14 9.11 59.34 -29.22
CA VAL A 14 10.29 58.93 -28.41
C VAL A 14 10.03 58.87 -26.88
N LEU A 15 9.51 57.75 -26.34
CA LEU A 15 10.20 56.55 -25.82
C LEU A 15 11.17 56.79 -24.65
N ALA A 16 10.85 56.26 -23.45
CA ALA A 16 11.60 55.18 -22.75
C ALA A 16 11.61 55.29 -21.21
N GLY A 17 11.39 54.14 -20.55
CA GLY A 17 11.82 53.80 -19.17
C GLY A 17 10.91 54.33 -18.05
N CYS A 18 10.32 53.53 -17.14
CA CYS A 18 10.81 52.29 -16.52
C CYS A 18 9.65 51.33 -16.24
N LEU A 19 9.75 50.10 -16.76
CA LEU A 19 9.04 48.97 -16.16
C LEU A 19 9.65 48.72 -14.78
N LEU A 20 8.87 48.93 -13.73
CA LEU A 20 9.14 48.36 -12.41
C LEU A 20 8.90 46.85 -12.50
N VAL A 21 9.97 46.10 -12.73
CA VAL A 21 10.01 44.65 -12.58
C VAL A 21 9.82 44.34 -11.10
N VAL A 22 8.64 43.81 -10.75
CA VAL A 22 8.45 43.12 -9.47
C VAL A 22 9.23 41.81 -9.56
N ALA A 23 10.48 41.83 -9.13
CA ALA A 23 11.25 40.62 -8.92
C ALA A 23 10.69 39.93 -7.67
N VAL A 24 9.79 38.97 -7.89
CA VAL A 24 9.46 37.98 -6.87
C VAL A 24 10.73 37.16 -6.67
N THR A 25 11.47 37.44 -5.62
CA THR A 25 12.53 36.56 -5.12
C THR A 25 11.84 35.32 -4.54
N ALA A 26 11.42 34.41 -5.42
CA ALA A 26 11.36 33.00 -5.05
C ALA A 26 12.81 32.60 -4.79
N CYS A 27 13.24 32.67 -3.52
CA CYS A 27 14.41 31.96 -3.05
C CYS A 27 14.13 30.47 -3.23
N GLY A 28 14.33 29.99 -4.46
CA GLY A 28 14.10 28.62 -4.87
C GLY A 28 15.08 27.74 -4.13
N LYS A 29 14.59 27.00 -3.13
CA LYS A 29 15.32 25.82 -2.67
C LYS A 29 15.53 24.94 -3.90
N SER A 30 16.78 24.61 -4.18
CA SER A 30 17.10 23.66 -5.25
C SER A 30 16.39 22.34 -4.95
N GLU A 31 15.70 21.80 -5.94
CA GLU A 31 15.04 20.49 -5.84
C GLU A 31 16.02 19.40 -5.37
N PRO A 32 15.64 18.55 -4.41
CA PRO A 32 16.53 17.50 -3.90
C PRO A 32 16.89 16.54 -5.03
N THR A 33 18.12 16.04 -5.01
CA THR A 33 18.61 15.05 -5.98
C THR A 33 19.10 13.83 -5.21
N TYR A 34 18.50 12.68 -5.51
CA TYR A 34 18.81 11.38 -4.93
C TYR A 34 19.61 10.59 -5.96
N SER A 35 20.90 10.41 -5.75
CA SER A 35 21.80 9.76 -6.71
C SER A 35 22.48 8.53 -6.10
N GLY A 36 22.74 7.52 -6.93
CA GLY A 36 23.30 6.25 -6.46
C GLY A 36 22.31 5.49 -5.58
N ILE A 37 21.00 5.70 -5.78
CA ILE A 37 19.99 5.03 -4.97
C ILE A 37 19.74 3.61 -5.49
N SER A 38 19.48 2.70 -4.56
CA SER A 38 18.86 1.42 -4.85
C SER A 38 17.40 1.44 -4.49
N VAL A 39 16.55 0.71 -5.21
CA VAL A 39 15.11 0.66 -4.93
C VAL A 39 14.68 -0.73 -4.47
N ILE A 40 13.77 -0.76 -3.48
CA ILE A 40 13.16 -2.00 -2.98
C ILE A 40 11.64 -1.84 -2.98
N GLY A 41 10.93 -2.74 -3.64
CA GLY A 41 9.48 -2.85 -3.52
C GLY A 41 9.08 -3.69 -2.31
N ARG A 42 8.13 -3.20 -1.52
CA ARG A 42 7.42 -3.95 -0.47
C ARG A 42 5.99 -4.19 -0.92
N ASN A 43 5.66 -5.41 -1.31
CA ASN A 43 4.35 -5.74 -1.84
C ASN A 43 3.39 -6.18 -0.73
N TYR A 44 2.49 -5.30 -0.29
CA TYR A 44 1.40 -5.66 0.62
C TYR A 44 0.08 -5.91 -0.11
N LEU A 45 0.07 -5.90 -1.44
CA LEU A 45 -1.11 -6.20 -2.24
C LEU A 45 -1.53 -7.67 -2.02
N PRO A 46 -2.83 -7.98 -2.14
CA PRO A 46 -3.32 -9.36 -2.18
C PRO A 46 -3.08 -10.05 -3.54
N TYR A 47 -2.16 -9.51 -4.35
CA TYR A 47 -1.79 -9.93 -5.70
C TYR A 47 -0.26 -10.06 -5.81
N ASN A 48 0.22 -10.84 -6.78
CA ASN A 48 1.63 -10.78 -7.14
C ASN A 48 1.91 -9.49 -7.92
N MET A 49 3.05 -8.87 -7.64
CA MET A 49 3.51 -7.68 -8.36
C MET A 49 4.61 -8.08 -9.35
N SER A 50 4.36 -7.86 -10.65
CA SER A 50 5.32 -8.19 -11.72
C SER A 50 6.43 -7.14 -11.86
N GLY A 51 6.32 -6.01 -11.16
CA GLY A 51 7.31 -4.94 -11.13
C GLY A 51 6.69 -3.55 -11.10
N PHE A 52 7.53 -2.55 -10.83
CA PHE A 52 7.13 -1.16 -10.76
C PHE A 52 8.17 -0.22 -11.38
N THR A 53 7.76 1.02 -11.66
CA THR A 53 8.60 2.11 -12.15
C THR A 53 8.20 3.40 -11.45
N ILE A 54 9.20 4.14 -10.97
CA ILE A 54 9.11 5.50 -10.44
C ILE A 54 9.61 6.44 -11.53
N ALA A 55 8.87 7.50 -11.81
CA ALA A 55 9.29 8.59 -12.68
C ALA A 55 9.23 9.92 -11.93
N ASP A 56 10.27 10.72 -12.07
CA ASP A 56 10.24 12.11 -11.61
C ASP A 56 9.82 13.08 -12.72
N THR A 57 9.63 14.36 -12.36
CA THR A 57 9.26 15.42 -13.30
C THR A 57 10.42 15.88 -14.19
N PHE A 58 11.64 15.39 -13.95
CA PHE A 58 12.87 15.75 -14.66
C PHE A 58 13.30 14.68 -15.68
N GLY A 59 12.47 13.64 -15.88
CA GLY A 59 12.71 12.58 -16.85
C GLY A 59 13.62 11.45 -16.35
N ASN A 60 14.00 11.44 -15.06
CA ASN A 60 14.70 10.30 -14.49
C ASN A 60 13.70 9.23 -14.05
N THR A 61 14.13 7.96 -14.12
CA THR A 61 13.31 6.82 -13.71
C THR A 61 14.10 5.83 -12.87
N ALA A 62 13.39 5.13 -12.00
CA ALA A 62 13.88 3.99 -11.25
C ALA A 62 12.88 2.84 -11.35
N SER A 63 13.32 1.58 -11.36
CA SER A 63 12.43 0.43 -11.48
C SER A 63 12.89 -0.75 -10.63
N GLY A 64 11.94 -1.60 -10.24
CA GLY A 64 12.20 -2.71 -9.32
C GLY A 64 11.12 -3.79 -9.39
N GLY A 65 11.31 -4.84 -8.59
CA GLY A 65 10.46 -6.03 -8.55
C GLY A 65 10.81 -7.08 -9.61
N GLY A 66 9.96 -8.09 -9.80
CA GLY A 66 10.20 -9.14 -10.80
C GLY A 66 9.19 -10.28 -10.79
N ASP A 67 8.60 -10.60 -9.65
CA ASP A 67 7.38 -11.41 -9.44
C ASP A 67 7.19 -11.56 -7.93
N ASP A 68 6.82 -10.45 -7.29
CA ASP A 68 6.84 -10.36 -5.83
C ASP A 68 5.50 -10.86 -5.27
N PRO A 69 5.46 -11.99 -4.52
CA PRO A 69 4.23 -12.43 -3.87
C PRO A 69 3.81 -11.45 -2.75
N PRO A 70 2.55 -11.54 -2.27
CA PRO A 70 2.11 -10.78 -1.11
C PRO A 70 3.05 -10.94 0.09
N GLY A 71 3.43 -9.85 0.74
CA GLY A 71 4.38 -9.83 1.85
C GLY A 71 5.85 -9.87 1.45
N ALA A 72 6.18 -10.01 0.15
CA ALA A 72 7.57 -9.95 -0.29
C ALA A 72 8.13 -8.52 -0.19
N GLY A 73 9.36 -8.43 0.29
CA GLY A 73 10.20 -7.24 0.23
C GLY A 73 11.61 -7.65 -0.18
N GLY A 74 12.16 -7.02 -1.21
CA GLY A 74 13.54 -7.29 -1.67
C GLY A 74 13.69 -8.09 -2.97
N GLY A 75 12.64 -8.22 -3.79
CA GLY A 75 12.68 -8.99 -5.04
C GLY A 75 13.59 -8.46 -6.17
N SER A 76 14.21 -7.30 -5.99
CA SER A 76 15.49 -6.96 -6.59
C SER A 76 15.93 -5.60 -6.05
N VAL A 77 17.04 -5.56 -5.32
CA VAL A 77 17.77 -4.31 -5.09
C VAL A 77 18.38 -3.94 -6.44
N LYS A 78 17.66 -3.17 -7.24
CA LYS A 78 18.21 -2.59 -8.47
C LYS A 78 18.84 -1.26 -8.12
N CYS A 79 20.11 -1.12 -8.47
CA CYS A 79 20.94 -0.02 -7.99
C CYS A 79 21.21 1.04 -9.06
N CYS A 80 21.84 2.10 -8.55
CA CYS A 80 22.45 3.22 -9.26
C CYS A 80 21.46 4.13 -10.00
N TYR A 81 20.24 4.24 -9.49
CA TYR A 81 19.28 5.19 -10.02
C TYR A 81 19.59 6.62 -9.57
N LYS A 82 19.03 7.54 -10.34
CA LYS A 82 18.95 8.96 -10.02
C LYS A 82 17.49 9.37 -10.06
N LEU A 83 17.05 10.07 -9.03
CA LEU A 83 15.74 10.69 -8.94
C LEU A 83 15.91 12.14 -8.46
N LYS A 84 14.99 13.03 -8.84
CA LYS A 84 15.06 14.45 -8.51
C LYS A 84 13.68 15.02 -8.20
N GLY A 85 13.63 15.97 -7.27
CA GLY A 85 12.43 16.65 -6.84
C GLY A 85 11.70 15.93 -5.72
N THR A 86 10.51 16.42 -5.38
CA THR A 86 9.68 15.86 -4.30
C THR A 86 8.44 15.13 -4.81
N GLU A 87 8.14 15.22 -6.11
CA GLU A 87 6.93 14.66 -6.71
C GLU A 87 7.26 13.58 -7.71
N PHE A 88 6.63 12.41 -7.52
CA PHE A 88 6.91 11.21 -8.29
C PHE A 88 5.62 10.56 -8.79
N VAL A 89 5.71 9.88 -9.93
CA VAL A 89 4.66 9.00 -10.44
C VAL A 89 5.16 7.57 -10.32
N VAL A 90 4.38 6.72 -9.64
CA VAL A 90 4.67 5.30 -9.49
C VAL A 90 3.67 4.50 -10.31
N LYS A 91 4.18 3.63 -11.19
CA LYS A 91 3.41 2.70 -12.01
C LYS A 91 3.79 1.28 -11.64
N TRP A 92 2.84 0.36 -11.57
CA TRP A 92 3.13 -1.06 -11.32
C TRP A 92 2.15 -1.98 -12.02
N ASN A 93 2.62 -3.20 -12.25
CA ASN A 93 1.86 -4.29 -12.84
C ASN A 93 1.64 -5.37 -11.80
N TYR A 94 0.44 -5.92 -11.74
CA TYR A 94 0.10 -6.96 -10.78
C TYR A 94 -0.94 -7.91 -11.35
N TYR A 95 -1.02 -9.12 -10.80
CA TYR A 95 -1.89 -10.17 -11.33
C TYR A 95 -2.28 -11.19 -10.25
N ASP A 96 -3.38 -11.90 -10.51
CA ASP A 96 -3.80 -13.03 -9.67
C ASP A 96 -3.17 -14.32 -10.17
N VAL A 97 -2.15 -14.80 -9.46
CA VAL A 97 -1.43 -16.05 -9.76
C VAL A 97 -2.38 -17.25 -9.86
N ASP A 98 -3.43 -17.30 -9.04
CA ASP A 98 -4.35 -18.44 -9.08
C ASP A 98 -5.15 -18.47 -10.38
N GLN A 99 -5.59 -17.31 -10.86
CA GLN A 99 -6.29 -17.18 -12.14
C GLN A 99 -5.34 -17.40 -13.31
N TRP A 100 -4.10 -16.92 -13.17
CA TRP A 100 -3.05 -17.12 -14.15
C TRP A 100 -2.75 -18.60 -14.40
N HIS A 101 -2.66 -19.41 -13.33
CA HIS A 101 -2.50 -20.86 -13.44
C HIS A 101 -3.72 -21.55 -14.05
N LYS A 102 -4.92 -20.97 -13.91
CA LYS A 102 -6.16 -21.43 -14.58
C LYS A 102 -6.26 -20.95 -16.05
N GLY A 103 -5.21 -20.30 -16.57
CA GLY A 103 -5.15 -19.82 -17.96
C GLY A 103 -5.65 -18.40 -18.18
N ASN A 104 -6.26 -17.77 -17.17
CA ASN A 104 -6.62 -16.36 -17.22
C ASN A 104 -5.42 -15.49 -16.88
N LYS A 105 -4.63 -15.17 -17.92
CA LYS A 105 -3.38 -14.40 -17.83
C LYS A 105 -3.61 -12.88 -17.84
N GLN A 106 -4.64 -12.42 -17.14
CA GLN A 106 -4.95 -10.99 -17.04
C GLN A 106 -3.88 -10.27 -16.20
N MET A 107 -3.23 -9.28 -16.81
CA MET A 107 -2.35 -8.34 -16.12
C MET A 107 -3.16 -7.09 -15.77
N PHE A 108 -3.04 -6.63 -14.53
CA PHE A 108 -3.58 -5.34 -14.10
C PHE A 108 -2.48 -4.29 -14.05
N HIS A 109 -2.88 -3.04 -14.23
CA HIS A 109 -2.01 -1.88 -14.25
C HIS A 109 -2.56 -0.83 -13.29
N ALA A 110 -1.68 -0.22 -12.50
CA ALA A 110 -2.04 0.89 -11.64
C ALA A 110 -0.96 1.97 -11.64
N GLU A 111 -1.38 3.18 -11.31
CA GLU A 111 -0.55 4.37 -11.21
C GLU A 111 -1.00 5.19 -10.01
N THR A 112 -0.05 5.81 -9.30
CA THR A 112 -0.34 6.84 -8.30
C THR A 112 0.75 7.90 -8.26
N LYS A 113 0.40 9.07 -7.73
CA LYS A 113 1.37 10.12 -7.40
C LYS A 113 1.82 9.96 -5.95
N VAL A 114 3.11 10.11 -5.72
CA VAL A 114 3.72 10.03 -4.40
C VAL A 114 4.56 11.27 -4.19
N SER A 115 4.33 11.95 -3.07
CA SER A 115 5.19 13.05 -2.64
C SER A 115 6.17 12.52 -1.58
N MET A 116 7.44 12.81 -1.75
CA MET A 116 8.47 12.53 -0.77
C MET A 116 9.16 13.85 -0.42
N PRO A 117 9.03 14.34 0.83
CA PRO A 117 9.71 15.55 1.24
C PRO A 117 11.23 15.36 1.12
N GLN A 118 11.96 16.47 1.13
CA GLN A 118 13.42 16.41 1.14
C GLN A 118 13.91 15.59 2.35
N SER A 119 14.59 14.48 2.05
CA SER A 119 15.22 13.60 3.03
C SER A 119 16.73 13.78 2.99
N GLN A 120 17.39 13.50 4.12
CA GLN A 120 18.84 13.44 4.15
C GLN A 120 19.32 12.25 3.30
N VAL A 121 20.29 12.51 2.42
CA VAL A 121 20.91 11.47 1.61
C VAL A 121 22.10 10.93 2.40
N PRO A 122 22.14 9.62 2.73
CA PRO A 122 23.30 9.04 3.38
C PRO A 122 24.57 9.20 2.56
N ASP A 123 25.71 9.44 3.23
CA ASP A 123 27.01 9.51 2.56
C ASP A 123 27.39 8.15 1.96
N ASP A 124 27.14 7.06 2.68
CA ASP A 124 27.33 5.68 2.21
C ASP A 124 26.28 5.32 1.15
N GLU A 125 26.74 4.96 -0.06
CA GLU A 125 25.88 4.54 -1.16
C GLU A 125 25.12 3.25 -0.85
N GLY A 126 25.71 2.35 -0.05
CA GLY A 126 25.05 1.12 0.38
C GLY A 126 23.81 1.36 1.24
N ALA A 127 23.73 2.52 1.90
CA ALA A 127 22.61 2.95 2.72
C ALA A 127 21.57 3.79 1.95
N ARG A 128 21.82 4.14 0.68
CA ARG A 128 20.90 4.93 -0.16
C ARG A 128 19.80 4.05 -0.74
N ILE A 129 18.95 3.51 0.12
CA ILE A 129 17.86 2.61 -0.27
C ILE A 129 16.56 3.38 -0.25
N LEU A 130 15.82 3.37 -1.35
CA LEU A 130 14.45 3.86 -1.42
C LEU A 130 13.49 2.67 -1.36
N GLU A 131 12.75 2.58 -0.26
CA GLU A 131 11.66 1.62 -0.14
C GLU A 131 10.37 2.18 -0.73
N VAL A 132 9.68 1.33 -1.47
CA VAL A 132 8.39 1.63 -2.11
C VAL A 132 7.36 0.65 -1.57
N HIS A 133 6.48 1.14 -0.72
CA HIS A 133 5.47 0.35 -0.02
C HIS A 133 4.16 0.36 -0.81
N PHE A 134 3.73 -0.78 -1.33
CA PHE A 134 2.48 -0.93 -2.08
C PHE A 134 1.40 -1.53 -1.19
N PHE A 135 0.39 -0.76 -0.83
CA PHE A 135 -0.64 -1.19 0.12
C PHE A 135 -1.91 -1.76 -0.54
N PRO A 136 -2.71 -2.56 0.19
CA PRO A 136 -3.91 -3.21 -0.36
C PRO A 136 -4.93 -2.30 -1.06
N ASP A 137 -5.07 -1.03 -0.65
CA ASP A 137 -5.95 -0.04 -1.27
C ASP A 137 -5.27 0.75 -2.42
N ARG A 138 -4.10 0.27 -2.86
CA ARG A 138 -3.27 0.82 -3.95
C ARG A 138 -2.60 2.15 -3.64
N HIS A 139 -2.63 2.63 -2.40
CA HIS A 139 -1.75 3.74 -2.05
C HIS A 139 -0.28 3.26 -2.00
N VAL A 140 0.62 4.18 -2.27
CA VAL A 140 2.06 3.94 -2.25
C VAL A 140 2.72 4.94 -1.33
N GLU A 141 3.63 4.46 -0.50
CA GLU A 141 4.45 5.31 0.37
C GLU A 141 5.93 5.08 0.09
N PHE A 142 6.72 6.15 0.20
CA PHE A 142 8.18 6.09 0.11
C PHE A 142 8.80 6.17 1.49
N GLN A 143 9.92 5.46 1.67
CA GLN A 143 10.80 5.60 2.83
C GLN A 143 12.24 5.70 2.33
N PHE A 144 12.92 6.79 2.70
CA PHE A 144 14.30 7.07 2.34
C PHE A 144 15.01 7.85 3.45
N PRO A 145 16.17 7.37 3.95
CA PRO A 145 16.74 6.06 3.67
C PRO A 145 15.84 4.94 4.21
N GLY A 146 15.71 3.87 3.44
CA GLY A 146 15.08 2.62 3.85
C GLY A 146 16.03 1.77 4.69
N GLU A 147 15.46 0.81 5.39
CA GLU A 147 16.19 -0.13 6.22
C GLU A 147 16.03 -1.53 5.62
N MET A 148 17.13 -2.18 5.21
CA MET A 148 17.07 -3.50 4.58
C MET A 148 16.31 -4.54 5.44
N LEU A 149 16.31 -4.36 6.76
CA LEU A 149 15.79 -5.30 7.77
C LEU A 149 14.64 -4.71 8.60
N ASP A 150 13.81 -3.83 8.05
CA ASP A 150 12.67 -3.27 8.79
C ASP A 150 11.54 -4.31 9.05
N ASP A 151 10.82 -4.11 10.15
CA ASP A 151 9.56 -4.79 10.44
C ASP A 151 8.54 -4.41 9.35
N ALA A 152 8.03 -5.41 8.64
CA ALA A 152 7.06 -5.17 7.58
C ALA A 152 5.84 -4.41 8.13
N ARG A 153 5.52 -3.24 7.54
CA ARG A 153 4.35 -2.42 7.92
C ARG A 153 3.03 -3.19 7.93
N LEU A 154 2.96 -4.26 7.12
CA LEU A 154 1.93 -5.27 7.21
C LEU A 154 2.60 -6.66 7.30
N PRO A 155 2.54 -7.35 8.46
CA PRO A 155 3.33 -8.56 8.74
C PRO A 155 2.73 -9.83 8.11
N ILE A 156 2.50 -9.83 6.80
CA ILE A 156 1.88 -10.95 6.06
C ILE A 156 2.67 -12.26 6.27
N VAL A 157 3.99 -12.22 6.10
CA VAL A 157 4.85 -13.41 6.20
C VAL A 157 4.84 -13.99 7.61
N ASP A 158 4.84 -13.15 8.64
CA ASP A 158 4.76 -13.59 10.03
C ASP A 158 3.42 -14.24 10.35
N VAL A 159 2.31 -13.66 9.88
CA VAL A 159 0.97 -14.25 10.04
C VAL A 159 0.89 -15.60 9.34
N VAL A 160 1.42 -15.73 8.12
CA VAL A 160 1.50 -17.03 7.43
C VAL A 160 2.32 -18.03 8.23
N LYS A 161 3.50 -17.63 8.71
CA LYS A 161 4.36 -18.50 9.54
C LYS A 161 3.65 -18.95 10.81
N TRP A 162 2.91 -18.06 11.46
CA TRP A 162 2.11 -18.39 12.64
C TRP A 162 0.96 -19.34 12.31
N MET A 163 0.28 -19.15 11.18
CA MET A 163 -0.81 -20.04 10.73
C MET A 163 -0.36 -21.47 10.43
N LYS A 164 0.94 -21.72 10.19
CA LYS A 164 1.47 -23.09 9.98
C LYS A 164 1.17 -24.05 11.14
N GLN A 165 0.96 -23.55 12.36
CA GLN A 165 0.54 -24.41 13.48
C GLN A 165 -0.85 -25.04 13.27
N TYR A 166 -1.66 -24.47 12.38
CA TYR A 166 -3.00 -24.96 12.03
C TYR A 166 -3.03 -25.63 10.65
N GLN A 167 -1.87 -26.02 10.09
CA GLN A 167 -1.75 -26.55 8.74
C GLN A 167 -2.71 -27.71 8.47
N ALA A 168 -2.78 -28.70 9.37
CA ALA A 168 -3.68 -29.85 9.20
C ALA A 168 -5.18 -29.46 9.13
N GLN A 169 -5.58 -28.37 9.80
CA GLN A 169 -6.96 -27.88 9.74
C GLN A 169 -7.22 -27.13 8.44
N LEU A 170 -6.23 -26.34 7.97
CA LEU A 170 -6.28 -25.65 6.69
C LEU A 170 -6.33 -26.63 5.51
N ASP A 171 -5.46 -27.64 5.52
CA ASP A 171 -5.41 -28.70 4.50
C ASP A 171 -6.76 -29.42 4.41
N LYS A 172 -7.30 -29.85 5.56
CA LYS A 172 -8.60 -30.52 5.63
C LYS A 172 -9.74 -29.65 5.11
N ARG A 173 -9.67 -28.33 5.33
CA ARG A 173 -10.76 -27.41 4.97
C ARG A 173 -10.72 -27.00 3.50
N TYR A 174 -9.53 -26.77 2.95
CA TYR A 174 -9.38 -26.11 1.66
C TYR A 174 -8.76 -26.98 0.57
N ASP A 175 -8.07 -28.07 0.89
CA ASP A 175 -7.37 -28.95 -0.07
C ASP A 175 -6.51 -28.16 -1.08
N GLU A 176 -5.65 -27.29 -0.57
CA GLU A 176 -4.84 -26.35 -1.35
C GLU A 176 -3.35 -26.64 -1.22
N ARG A 177 -2.59 -26.37 -2.28
CA ARG A 177 -1.11 -26.37 -2.20
C ARG A 177 -0.59 -25.27 -1.26
N GLU A 178 0.65 -25.39 -0.79
CA GLU A 178 1.26 -24.40 0.12
C GLU A 178 1.24 -22.97 -0.46
N ASP A 179 1.58 -22.80 -1.75
CA ASP A 179 1.57 -21.49 -2.42
C ASP A 179 0.17 -20.87 -2.50
N GLN A 180 -0.83 -21.73 -2.70
CA GLN A 180 -2.24 -21.36 -2.73
C GLN A 180 -2.75 -20.96 -1.34
N GLN A 181 -2.40 -21.70 -0.30
CA GLN A 181 -2.77 -21.38 1.08
C GLN A 181 -2.08 -20.10 1.58
N PHE A 182 -0.82 -19.89 1.21
CA PHE A 182 -0.10 -18.65 1.45
C PHE A 182 -0.90 -17.45 0.95
N ARG A 183 -1.33 -17.49 -0.32
CA ARG A 183 -2.12 -16.40 -0.92
C ARG A 183 -3.49 -16.24 -0.26
N ARG A 184 -4.13 -17.32 0.18
CA ARG A 184 -5.39 -17.26 0.94
C ARG A 184 -5.21 -16.50 2.26
N ILE A 185 -4.18 -16.83 3.04
CA ILE A 185 -3.86 -16.13 4.29
C ILE A 185 -3.54 -14.65 4.01
N ALA A 186 -2.71 -14.37 3.02
CA ALA A 186 -2.36 -12.99 2.66
C ALA A 186 -3.58 -12.14 2.27
N ARG A 187 -4.55 -12.71 1.55
CA ARG A 187 -5.82 -12.04 1.21
C ARG A 187 -6.66 -11.73 2.44
N VAL A 188 -6.66 -12.60 3.44
CA VAL A 188 -7.37 -12.35 4.71
C VAL A 188 -6.70 -11.21 5.46
N VAL A 189 -5.37 -11.18 5.55
CA VAL A 189 -4.60 -10.07 6.14
C VAL A 189 -4.90 -8.75 5.41
N ALA A 190 -4.85 -8.74 4.08
CA ALA A 190 -5.20 -7.57 3.28
C ALA A 190 -6.66 -7.13 3.52
N SER A 191 -7.60 -8.06 3.66
CA SER A 191 -9.00 -7.74 3.98
C SER A 191 -9.16 -7.08 5.35
N ALA A 192 -8.41 -7.55 6.35
CA ALA A 192 -8.42 -7.01 7.70
C ALA A 192 -7.89 -5.56 7.71
N TRP A 193 -6.82 -5.33 6.96
CA TRP A 193 -6.27 -3.99 6.78
C TRP A 193 -7.22 -3.08 5.99
N LEU A 194 -7.83 -3.55 4.90
CA LEU A 194 -8.78 -2.77 4.10
C LEU A 194 -10.03 -2.35 4.87
N LYS A 195 -10.57 -3.25 5.70
CA LYS A 195 -11.80 -2.99 6.47
C LYS A 195 -11.53 -2.20 7.75
N TYR A 196 -10.44 -2.52 8.46
CA TYR A 196 -10.25 -2.13 9.86
C TYR A 196 -8.88 -1.50 10.14
N ARG A 197 -8.00 -1.38 9.13
CA ARG A 197 -6.64 -0.84 9.25
C ARG A 197 -5.77 -1.55 10.29
N LEU A 198 -6.02 -2.86 10.50
CA LEU A 198 -5.19 -3.67 11.39
C LEU A 198 -3.78 -3.83 10.82
N THR A 199 -2.79 -3.48 11.63
CA THR A 199 -1.35 -3.65 11.34
C THR A 199 -0.64 -4.46 12.41
N ASP A 200 -1.21 -4.51 13.63
CA ASP A 200 -0.67 -5.31 14.73
C ASP A 200 -0.68 -6.80 14.37
N ARG A 201 0.46 -7.46 14.61
CA ARG A 201 0.66 -8.86 14.28
C ARG A 201 -0.33 -9.77 15.02
N SER A 202 -0.50 -9.59 16.33
CA SER A 202 -1.39 -10.45 17.12
C SER A 202 -2.85 -10.28 16.71
N ASP A 203 -3.28 -9.06 16.41
CA ASP A 203 -4.61 -8.79 15.88
C ASP A 203 -4.82 -9.51 14.54
N LEU A 204 -3.86 -9.43 13.62
CA LEU A 204 -3.93 -10.07 12.30
C LEU A 204 -3.87 -11.60 12.37
N GLU A 205 -3.06 -12.17 13.28
CA GLU A 205 -3.02 -13.61 13.56
C GLU A 205 -4.41 -14.10 14.02
N GLN A 206 -5.00 -13.46 15.03
CA GLN A 206 -6.31 -13.84 15.54
C GLN A 206 -7.42 -13.60 14.52
N TYR A 207 -7.37 -12.48 13.78
CA TYR A 207 -8.34 -12.18 12.73
C TYR A 207 -8.33 -13.28 11.68
N THR A 208 -7.13 -13.69 11.26
CA THR A 208 -6.95 -14.71 10.22
C THR A 208 -7.39 -16.09 10.70
N TYR A 209 -7.05 -16.47 11.93
CA TYR A 209 -7.51 -17.71 12.55
C TYR A 209 -9.04 -17.80 12.58
N ILE A 210 -9.71 -16.78 13.11
CA ILE A 210 -11.17 -16.78 13.22
C ILE A 210 -11.80 -16.79 11.82
N ASN A 211 -11.28 -15.99 10.88
CA ASN A 211 -11.81 -15.93 9.51
C ASN A 211 -11.74 -17.29 8.80
N LEU A 212 -10.59 -17.95 8.83
CA LEU A 212 -10.34 -19.16 8.05
C LEU A 212 -10.87 -20.43 8.74
N LEU A 213 -10.75 -20.52 10.07
CA LEU A 213 -10.98 -21.78 10.77
C LEU A 213 -12.29 -21.81 11.58
N LEU A 214 -12.79 -20.65 12.03
CA LEU A 214 -14.07 -20.58 12.74
C LEU A 214 -15.20 -20.21 11.79
N ASN A 215 -15.21 -18.98 11.28
CA ASN A 215 -16.28 -18.47 10.44
C ASN A 215 -15.80 -17.24 9.65
N SER A 216 -15.85 -17.31 8.31
CA SER A 216 -15.43 -16.22 7.43
C SER A 216 -16.29 -14.95 7.54
N ARG A 217 -17.49 -15.04 8.15
CA ARG A 217 -18.41 -13.93 8.43
C ARG A 217 -18.39 -13.49 9.90
N PHE A 218 -17.40 -13.92 10.69
CA PHE A 218 -17.34 -13.58 12.12
C PHE A 218 -17.35 -12.07 12.37
N ASP A 219 -16.83 -11.26 11.45
CA ASP A 219 -16.78 -9.81 11.56
C ASP A 219 -18.16 -9.15 11.45
N THR A 220 -19.19 -9.93 11.08
CA THR A 220 -20.60 -9.52 11.17
C THR A 220 -21.23 -9.80 12.54
N TYR A 221 -20.52 -10.46 13.47
CA TYR A 221 -20.99 -10.65 14.84
C TYR A 221 -20.90 -9.31 15.60
N PRO A 222 -21.96 -8.87 16.31
CA PRO A 222 -22.04 -7.50 16.84
C PRO A 222 -20.84 -7.07 17.70
N GLU A 223 -20.38 -7.94 18.61
CA GLU A 223 -19.26 -7.62 19.50
C GLU A 223 -17.92 -7.65 18.77
N ALA A 224 -17.72 -8.63 17.87
CA ALA A 224 -16.53 -8.72 17.03
C ALA A 224 -16.37 -7.44 16.22
N GLN A 225 -17.48 -6.99 15.62
CA GLN A 225 -17.51 -5.80 14.82
C GLN A 225 -17.19 -4.54 15.64
N HIS A 226 -17.79 -4.42 16.82
CA HIS A 226 -17.53 -3.28 17.69
C HIS A 226 -16.05 -3.18 18.08
N VAL A 227 -15.42 -4.32 18.41
CA VAL A 227 -13.99 -4.38 18.73
C VAL A 227 -13.14 -4.03 17.51
N LEU A 228 -13.44 -4.60 16.34
CA LEU A 228 -12.69 -4.33 15.10
C LEU A 228 -12.73 -2.85 14.70
N GLN A 229 -13.89 -2.19 14.80
CA GLN A 229 -14.03 -0.76 14.49
C GLN A 229 -13.24 0.15 15.44
N THR A 230 -12.99 -0.31 16.66
CA THR A 230 -12.31 0.49 17.69
C THR A 230 -10.84 0.09 17.90
N ALA A 231 -10.37 -0.94 17.19
CA ALA A 231 -9.01 -1.47 17.26
C ALA A 231 -7.98 -0.65 16.44
N ALA A 232 -8.43 0.15 15.47
CA ALA A 232 -7.53 1.01 14.71
C ALA A 232 -6.70 1.92 15.64
N GLY A 233 -5.37 1.86 15.51
CA GLY A 233 -4.44 2.60 16.38
C GLY A 233 -4.32 2.07 17.82
N LYS A 234 -4.90 0.90 18.14
CA LYS A 234 -4.81 0.26 19.46
C LYS A 234 -4.32 -1.19 19.35
N PRO A 235 -3.01 -1.40 19.12
CA PRO A 235 -2.41 -2.72 18.89
C PRO A 235 -2.82 -3.78 19.92
N GLY A 236 -3.22 -4.96 19.45
CA GLY A 236 -3.54 -6.13 20.28
C GLY A 236 -4.94 -6.09 20.91
N THR A 237 -5.76 -5.08 20.62
CA THR A 237 -7.11 -4.97 21.18
C THR A 237 -8.01 -6.10 20.70
N PHE A 238 -7.97 -6.40 19.41
CA PHE A 238 -8.76 -7.48 18.83
C PHE A 238 -8.27 -8.85 19.29
N ALA A 239 -6.95 -9.04 19.37
CA ALA A 239 -6.33 -10.27 19.81
C ALA A 239 -6.74 -10.64 21.24
N LYS A 240 -6.70 -9.67 22.17
CA LYS A 240 -7.13 -9.86 23.55
C LYS A 240 -8.59 -10.31 23.62
N TRP A 241 -9.47 -9.62 22.89
CA TRP A 241 -10.88 -10.00 22.81
C TRP A 241 -11.04 -11.43 22.27
N ALA A 242 -10.44 -11.73 21.12
CA ALA A 242 -10.50 -13.03 20.45
C ALA A 242 -10.03 -14.20 21.33
N GLN A 243 -8.97 -13.98 22.12
CA GLN A 243 -8.44 -14.97 23.04
C GLN A 243 -9.35 -15.17 24.26
N SER A 244 -9.98 -14.10 24.73
CA SER A 244 -10.89 -14.11 25.89
C SER A 244 -12.31 -14.63 25.61
N LEU A 245 -12.62 -15.02 24.37
CA LEU A 245 -13.97 -15.44 23.96
C LEU A 245 -14.51 -16.60 24.81
N PRO A 246 -15.67 -16.42 25.48
CA PRO A 246 -16.36 -17.50 26.17
C PRO A 246 -16.79 -18.64 25.24
N ASN A 247 -16.91 -19.86 25.78
CA ASN A 247 -17.26 -21.05 24.99
C ASN A 247 -18.60 -20.92 24.25
N ASN A 248 -19.60 -20.28 24.84
CA ASN A 248 -20.89 -20.03 24.19
C ASN A 248 -20.73 -19.12 22.97
N VAL A 249 -19.92 -18.06 23.07
CA VAL A 249 -19.65 -17.15 21.94
C VAL A 249 -18.86 -17.86 20.86
N ARG A 250 -17.85 -18.66 21.22
CA ARG A 250 -17.10 -19.49 20.24
C ARG A 250 -18.02 -20.46 19.50
N SER A 251 -18.95 -21.10 20.20
CA SER A 251 -19.95 -22.00 19.60
C SER A 251 -20.89 -21.25 18.65
N GLU A 252 -21.38 -20.08 19.07
CA GLU A 252 -22.26 -19.24 18.25
C GLU A 252 -21.56 -18.77 16.97
N LEU A 253 -20.34 -18.23 17.09
CA LEU A 253 -19.49 -17.85 15.96
C LEU A 253 -19.26 -19.02 15.00
N THR A 254 -18.90 -20.20 15.52
CA THR A 254 -18.65 -21.40 14.71
C THR A 254 -19.90 -21.87 13.98
N SER A 255 -21.06 -21.84 14.64
CA SER A 255 -22.33 -22.23 14.03
C SER A 255 -22.87 -21.21 13.03
N GLY A 256 -22.41 -19.96 13.11
CA GLY A 256 -22.93 -18.84 12.32
C GLY A 256 -24.35 -18.42 12.67
N LYS A 257 -24.89 -18.87 13.81
CA LYS A 257 -26.27 -18.61 14.25
C LYS A 257 -26.36 -17.37 15.14
N PHE A 258 -26.10 -16.21 14.56
CA PHE A 258 -26.23 -14.91 15.22
C PHE A 258 -26.88 -13.91 14.29
N LYS A 259 -27.41 -12.80 14.84
CA LYS A 259 -27.94 -11.70 14.02
C LYS A 259 -26.77 -10.86 13.49
N PRO A 260 -26.53 -10.84 12.17
CA PRO A 260 -25.39 -10.12 11.61
C PRO A 260 -25.60 -8.60 11.64
N VAL A 261 -24.51 -7.86 11.76
CA VAL A 261 -24.45 -6.40 11.58
C VAL A 261 -23.66 -6.04 10.32
N ALA A 262 -23.80 -4.79 9.87
CA ALA A 262 -23.08 -4.29 8.71
C ALA A 262 -21.56 -4.20 8.97
N VAL A 263 -20.78 -4.47 7.92
CA VAL A 263 -19.32 -4.40 7.93
C VAL A 263 -18.81 -3.45 6.86
N PRO A 264 -17.62 -2.84 7.03
CA PRO A 264 -16.99 -2.05 5.98
C PRO A 264 -16.92 -2.84 4.67
N THR A 265 -17.31 -2.18 3.58
CA THR A 265 -17.23 -2.72 2.23
C THR A 265 -15.83 -2.52 1.68
N ILE A 266 -15.31 -3.52 0.96
CA ILE A 266 -14.06 -3.42 0.23
C ILE A 266 -14.40 -3.07 -1.22
N ALA A 267 -13.75 -2.06 -1.79
CA ALA A 267 -13.99 -1.66 -3.17
C ALA A 267 -13.58 -2.77 -4.15
N ASP A 268 -14.31 -2.85 -5.27
CA ASP A 268 -14.10 -3.87 -6.29
C ASP A 268 -12.67 -3.86 -6.83
N GLY A 269 -12.11 -5.06 -7.00
CA GLY A 269 -10.75 -5.25 -7.55
C GLY A 269 -9.61 -4.90 -6.58
N LEU A 270 -9.89 -4.58 -5.31
CA LEU A 270 -8.85 -4.50 -4.26
C LEU A 270 -8.52 -5.88 -3.68
N LEU A 271 -9.43 -6.83 -3.76
CA LEU A 271 -9.18 -8.23 -3.44
C LEU A 271 -9.49 -9.13 -4.64
N PRO A 272 -8.69 -10.19 -4.87
CA PRO A 272 -9.09 -11.28 -5.74
C PRO A 272 -10.42 -11.87 -5.31
N GLN A 273 -11.19 -12.36 -6.29
CA GLN A 273 -12.43 -13.06 -6.00
C GLN A 273 -12.15 -14.24 -5.05
N PRO A 274 -12.96 -14.41 -3.98
CA PRO A 274 -12.79 -15.53 -3.07
C PRO A 274 -12.85 -16.84 -3.86
N ARG A 275 -11.88 -17.73 -3.62
CA ARG A 275 -12.01 -19.11 -4.09
C ARG A 275 -13.18 -19.74 -3.34
N VAL A 276 -14.23 -20.10 -4.06
CA VAL A 276 -15.33 -20.92 -3.53
C VAL A 276 -14.71 -22.18 -2.97
N GLU A 277 -15.15 -22.65 -1.79
CA GLU A 277 -14.82 -23.99 -1.31
C GLU A 277 -15.28 -24.97 -2.40
N GLU A 278 -14.33 -25.51 -3.17
CA GLU A 278 -14.64 -26.54 -4.15
C GLU A 278 -15.25 -27.71 -3.36
N LYS A 279 -16.46 -28.15 -3.75
CA LYS A 279 -17.13 -29.24 -3.04
C LYS A 279 -16.18 -30.42 -2.98
N PRO A 280 -16.06 -31.12 -1.83
CA PRO A 280 -15.26 -32.34 -1.78
C PRO A 280 -15.72 -33.26 -2.90
N HIS A 281 -14.78 -33.70 -3.74
CA HIS A 281 -15.06 -34.79 -4.66
C HIS A 281 -15.42 -36.01 -3.80
N GLY A 282 -16.69 -36.43 -3.90
CA GLY A 282 -17.20 -37.62 -3.23
C GLY A 282 -16.70 -38.91 -3.86
#